data_AF-A0A0D2R5F5-F1
#
_entry.id   AF-A0A0D2R5F5-F1
#
_cell.length_a   1.000
_cell.length_b   1.000
_cell.length_c   1.000
_cell.angle_alpha   90.00
_cell.angle_beta   90.00
_cell.angle_gamma   90.00
#
_symmetry.space_group_name_H-M   'P 1'
#
loop_
_entity.id
_entity.type
_entity.pdbx_description
1 polymer ?
#
loop_
_entity_poly.entity_id
_entity_poly.type
_entity_poly.pdbx_seq_one_letter_code
_entity_poly.pdbx_strand_id
1 'polypeptide(L)'
;MEAAKQLVSERGLAVKQLKDAKASKADTGASVVELNKAKESLLKLDERSNLKPGIPQKDGKIDYTQDFFIETYAYAISNVYTFGPIFRAEQSHTSRHLAEFWMVEPEIAFADLQDDMNCAEAYVKYMCKWLLEKWLDDMEFMAKSYDKGCINRLKMVASTNTNLSITLYLTSWMIFK
;
A
#
# COMPACT_ATOMS: atom_id res chain seq x y z
N MET A 1 17.11 17.70 3.72
CA MET A 1 18.01 17.66 4.90
C MET A 1 18.72 18.98 5.14
N GLU A 2 19.39 19.58 4.15
CA GLU A 2 20.12 20.86 4.32
C GLU A 2 19.25 22.01 4.86
N ALA A 3 18.06 22.22 4.31
CA ALA A 3 17.13 23.26 4.79
C ALA A 3 16.73 23.07 6.28
N ALA A 4 16.59 21.83 6.75
CA ALA A 4 16.24 21.55 8.14
C ALA A 4 17.43 21.78 9.10
N LYS A 5 18.65 21.44 8.66
CA LYS A 5 19.89 21.73 9.41
C LYS A 5 20.09 23.24 9.55
N GLN A 6 19.85 23.97 8.47
CA GLN A 6 19.91 25.43 8.46
C GLN A 6 18.88 26.05 9.41
N LEU A 7 17.63 25.55 9.42
CA LEU A 7 16.59 26.01 10.33
C LEU A 7 16.97 25.79 11.81
N VAL A 8 17.54 24.63 12.17
CA VAL A 8 18.00 24.37 13.54
C VAL A 8 19.14 25.32 13.94
N SER A 9 20.06 25.61 13.01
CA SER A 9 21.15 26.57 13.21
C SER A 9 20.61 27.99 13.45
N GLU A 10 19.69 28.46 12.60
CA GLU A 10 19.05 29.77 12.71
C GLU A 10 18.28 29.94 14.03
N ARG A 11 17.50 28.93 14.42
CA ARG A 11 16.77 28.94 15.71
C ARG A 11 17.72 28.86 16.90
N GLY A 12 18.84 28.14 16.77
CA GLY A 12 19.89 28.09 17.79
C GLY A 12 20.57 29.45 17.99
N LEU A 13 20.85 30.17 16.91
CA LEU A 13 21.39 31.53 16.93
C LEU A 13 20.40 32.51 17.55
N ALA A 14 19.10 32.43 17.21
CA ALA A 14 18.07 33.27 17.80
C ALA A 14 17.97 33.11 19.33
N VAL A 15 18.05 31.86 19.83
CA VAL A 15 18.08 31.59 21.28
C VAL A 15 19.35 32.17 21.93
N LYS A 16 20.50 32.10 21.26
CA LYS A 16 21.76 32.67 21.77
C LYS A 16 21.70 34.20 21.86
N GLN A 17 21.20 34.87 20.82
CA GLN A 17 21.03 36.32 20.79
C GLN A 17 20.06 36.81 21.88
N LEU A 18 18.96 36.10 22.13
CA LEU A 18 18.01 36.46 23.20
C LEU A 18 18.62 36.28 24.61
N LYS A 19 19.50 35.30 24.79
CA LYS A 19 20.26 35.11 26.04
C LYS A 19 21.31 36.20 26.24
N ASP A 20 22.05 36.54 25.20
CA ASP A 20 23.07 37.59 25.23
C ASP A 20 22.45 38.99 25.47
N ALA A 21 21.25 39.23 24.92
CA ALA A 21 20.47 40.46 25.12
C ALA A 21 19.71 40.53 26.46
N LYS A 22 19.83 39.52 27.34
CA LYS A 22 19.08 39.42 28.61
C LYS A 22 17.57 39.60 28.43
N ALA A 23 17.00 39.02 27.37
CA ALA A 23 15.56 39.05 27.11
C ALA A 23 14.75 38.34 28.22
N SER A 24 13.44 38.55 28.26
CA SER A 24 12.60 37.99 29.31
C SER A 24 12.65 36.45 29.31
N LYS A 25 12.44 35.84 30.49
CA LYS A 25 12.40 34.38 30.67
C LYS A 25 11.29 33.72 29.83
N ALA A 26 10.22 34.47 29.51
CA ALA A 26 9.13 34.01 28.66
C ALA A 26 9.53 33.94 27.18
N ASP A 27 10.20 34.97 26.66
CA ASP A 27 10.59 35.05 25.24
C ASP A 27 11.70 34.05 24.89
N THR A 28 12.64 33.86 25.83
CA THR A 28 13.67 32.83 25.74
C THR A 28 13.06 31.43 25.81
N GLY A 29 12.06 31.21 26.67
CA GLY A 29 11.33 29.93 26.77
C GLY A 29 10.59 29.56 25.48
N ALA A 30 9.86 30.50 24.89
CA ALA A 30 9.15 30.29 23.61
C ALA A 30 10.11 29.92 22.47
N SER A 31 11.24 30.61 22.37
CA SER A 31 12.25 30.32 21.34
C SER A 31 12.94 28.97 21.54
N VAL A 32 13.11 28.52 22.79
CA VAL A 32 13.63 27.17 23.10
C VAL A 32 12.63 26.08 22.70
N VAL A 33 11.33 26.31 22.88
CA VAL A 33 10.29 25.37 22.41
C VAL A 33 10.34 25.22 20.90
N GLU A 34 10.45 26.32 20.15
CA GLU A 34 10.57 26.27 18.69
C GLU A 34 11.87 25.60 18.22
N LEU A 35 12.98 25.83 18.92
CA LEU A 35 14.24 25.11 18.66
C LEU A 35 14.08 23.60 18.88
N ASN A 36 13.38 23.18 19.94
CA ASN A 36 13.16 21.75 20.22
C ASN A 36 12.27 21.10 19.17
N LYS A 37 11.20 21.78 18.72
CA LYS A 37 10.37 21.31 17.59
C LYS A 37 11.19 21.16 16.30
N ALA A 38 12.06 22.12 16.01
CA ALA A 38 12.93 22.07 14.82
C ALA A 38 13.93 20.90 14.91
N LYS A 39 14.51 20.64 16.10
CA LYS A 39 15.39 19.48 16.35
C LYS A 39 14.67 18.16 16.20
N GLU A 40 13.45 18.04 16.72
CA GLU A 40 12.64 16.83 16.59
C GLU A 40 12.27 16.57 15.12
N SER A 41 11.95 17.63 14.38
CA SER A 41 11.67 17.55 12.94
C SER A 41 12.90 17.11 12.14
N LEU A 42 14.09 17.60 12.51
CA LEU A 42 15.35 17.19 11.91
C LEU A 42 15.67 15.72 12.21
N LEU A 43 15.47 15.26 13.45
CA LEU A 43 15.63 13.85 13.82
C LEU A 43 14.73 12.94 12.98
N LYS A 44 13.43 13.28 12.84
CA LYS A 44 12.50 12.53 11.99
C LYS A 44 12.91 12.51 10.52
N LEU A 45 13.46 13.61 10.01
CA LEU A 45 13.97 13.70 8.64
C LEU A 45 15.25 12.88 8.44
N ASP A 46 16.12 12.84 9.44
CA ASP A 46 17.35 12.04 9.44
C ASP A 46 17.02 10.55 9.49
N GLU A 47 16.13 10.14 10.40
CA GLU A 47 15.55 8.80 10.48
C GLU A 47 14.93 8.38 9.14
N ARG A 48 14.12 9.25 8.52
CA ARG A 48 13.54 9.02 7.18
C ARG A 48 14.59 8.88 6.09
N SER A 49 15.68 9.66 6.15
CA SER A 49 16.75 9.59 5.17
C SER A 49 17.59 8.33 5.29
N ASN A 50 17.64 7.75 6.49
CA ASN A 50 18.32 6.49 6.79
C ASN A 50 17.43 5.26 6.55
N LEU A 51 16.16 5.46 6.16
CA LEU A 51 15.32 4.35 5.72
C LEU A 51 15.95 3.70 4.50
N LYS A 52 16.26 2.41 4.64
CA LYS A 52 16.76 1.62 3.53
C LYS A 52 15.63 1.45 2.51
N PRO A 53 15.92 1.56 1.20
CA PRO A 53 14.97 1.15 0.18
C PRO A 53 14.62 -0.32 0.39
N GLY A 54 13.32 -0.65 0.40
CA GLY A 54 12.83 -2.00 0.63
C GLY A 54 11.78 -2.06 1.73
N ILE A 55 11.36 -3.28 2.05
CA ILE A 55 10.33 -3.54 3.06
C ILE A 55 10.85 -3.10 4.43
N PRO A 56 10.08 -2.33 5.23
CA PRO A 56 10.47 -1.95 6.58
C PRO A 56 10.91 -3.17 7.39
N GLN A 57 12.01 -3.04 8.13
CA GLN A 57 12.52 -4.11 8.98
C GLN A 57 12.78 -3.60 10.40
N LYS A 58 12.38 -4.39 11.39
CA LYS A 58 12.66 -4.19 12.81
C LYS A 58 13.40 -5.42 13.32
N ASP A 59 14.58 -5.21 13.90
CA ASP A 59 15.45 -6.27 14.42
C ASP A 59 15.79 -7.38 13.39
N GLY A 60 15.94 -6.99 12.11
CA GLY A 60 16.25 -7.92 11.02
C GLY A 60 15.08 -8.80 10.55
N LYS A 61 13.88 -8.59 11.10
CA LYS A 61 12.62 -9.17 10.61
C LYS A 61 11.81 -8.09 9.91
N ILE A 62 10.92 -8.51 9.01
CA ILE A 62 9.98 -7.59 8.34
C ILE A 62 9.08 -6.95 9.42
N ASP A 63 8.95 -5.63 9.36
CA ASP A 63 8.10 -4.84 10.24
C ASP A 63 6.73 -4.60 9.57
N TYR A 64 5.75 -5.37 10.00
CA TYR A 64 4.38 -5.33 9.47
C TYR A 64 3.52 -4.23 10.09
N THR A 65 4.01 -3.49 11.09
CA THR A 65 3.19 -2.57 11.90
C THR A 65 2.53 -1.42 11.11
N GLN A 66 3.00 -1.14 9.89
CA GLN A 66 2.47 -0.08 9.02
C GLN A 66 1.60 -0.61 7.88
N ASP A 67 1.36 -1.91 7.77
CA ASP A 67 0.66 -2.53 6.63
C ASP A 67 -0.87 -2.70 6.83
N PHE A 68 -1.41 -2.19 7.94
CA PHE A 68 -2.76 -2.53 8.43
C PHE A 68 -3.87 -1.51 8.11
N PHE A 69 -3.71 -0.71 7.05
CA PHE A 69 -4.67 0.36 6.77
C PHE A 69 -6.08 -0.14 6.48
N ILE A 70 -6.24 -1.30 5.84
CA ILE A 70 -7.57 -1.83 5.47
C ILE A 70 -8.19 -2.64 6.63
N GLU A 71 -7.38 -3.36 7.42
CA GLU A 71 -7.86 -4.18 8.54
C GLU A 71 -8.56 -3.37 9.63
N THR A 72 -8.07 -2.15 9.89
CA THR A 72 -8.71 -1.24 10.86
C THR A 72 -10.11 -0.83 10.41
N TYR A 73 -10.36 -0.67 9.11
CA TYR A 73 -11.70 -0.42 8.58
C TYR A 73 -12.56 -1.68 8.59
N ALA A 74 -12.02 -2.84 8.23
CA ALA A 74 -12.75 -4.11 8.31
C ALA A 74 -13.25 -4.38 9.74
N TYR A 75 -12.45 -4.10 10.76
CA TYR A 75 -12.90 -4.22 12.15
C TYR A 75 -14.07 -3.28 12.50
N ALA A 76 -14.13 -2.09 11.89
CA ALA A 76 -15.17 -1.11 12.17
C ALA A 76 -16.48 -1.35 11.40
N ILE A 77 -16.39 -1.74 10.13
CA ILE A 77 -17.55 -1.85 9.22
C ILE A 77 -17.71 -3.24 8.58
N SER A 78 -17.03 -4.24 9.15
CA SER A 78 -17.03 -5.67 8.76
C SER A 78 -16.37 -5.96 7.42
N ASN A 79 -16.94 -5.51 6.31
CA ASN A 79 -16.47 -5.87 4.97
C ASN A 79 -16.10 -4.62 4.19
N VAL A 80 -14.87 -4.56 3.70
CA VAL A 80 -14.35 -3.42 2.94
C VAL A 80 -13.60 -3.90 1.71
N TYR A 81 -13.51 -3.04 0.71
CA TYR A 81 -12.59 -3.24 -0.39
C TYR A 81 -11.96 -1.91 -0.80
N THR A 82 -10.71 -1.95 -1.23
CA THR A 82 -10.08 -0.81 -1.91
C THR A 82 -10.10 -1.05 -3.42
N PHE A 83 -10.12 0.05 -4.17
CA PHE A 83 -9.88 0.04 -5.60
C PHE A 83 -9.03 1.25 -5.94
N GLY A 84 -7.75 1.02 -6.22
CA GLY A 84 -6.81 2.11 -6.39
C GLY A 84 -5.51 1.72 -7.09
N PRO A 85 -4.73 2.74 -7.49
CA PRO A 85 -3.42 2.54 -8.10
C PRO A 85 -2.40 2.10 -7.05
N ILE A 86 -1.58 1.12 -7.43
CA ILE A 86 -0.45 0.62 -6.67
C ILE A 86 0.81 0.83 -7.51
N PHE A 87 1.86 1.30 -6.84
CA PHE A 87 3.14 1.60 -7.47
C PHE A 87 4.19 0.60 -7.01
N ARG A 88 4.91 0.00 -7.94
CA ARG A 88 6.10 -0.82 -7.66
C ARG A 88 7.31 -0.16 -8.28
N ALA A 89 8.31 0.13 -7.45
CA ALA A 89 9.56 0.75 -7.87
C ALA A 89 10.66 -0.28 -8.21
N GLU A 90 10.31 -1.56 -8.35
CA GLU A 90 11.25 -2.63 -8.66
C GLU A 90 11.73 -2.55 -10.12
N GLN A 91 13.03 -2.72 -10.34
CA GLN A 91 13.61 -2.72 -11.69
C GLN A 91 13.39 -4.08 -12.37
N SER A 92 12.18 -4.31 -12.86
CA SER A 92 11.79 -5.52 -13.59
C SER A 92 11.27 -5.16 -14.99
N HIS A 93 11.99 -5.59 -16.03
CA HIS A 93 11.66 -5.31 -17.44
C HIS A 93 11.08 -6.53 -18.15
N THR A 94 10.01 -7.10 -17.58
CA THR A 94 9.27 -8.21 -18.23
C THR A 94 7.93 -7.70 -18.76
N SER A 95 7.33 -8.41 -19.72
CA SER A 95 6.03 -8.05 -20.29
C SER A 95 4.84 -8.09 -19.31
N ARG A 96 5.03 -8.61 -18.10
CA ARG A 96 3.98 -8.75 -17.07
C ARG A 96 4.19 -7.88 -15.83
N HIS A 97 5.29 -7.12 -15.75
CA HIS A 97 5.56 -6.24 -14.62
C HIS A 97 5.31 -4.79 -15.03
N LEU A 98 4.40 -4.12 -14.33
CA LEU A 98 4.06 -2.72 -14.51
C LEU A 98 4.49 -1.94 -13.27
N ALA A 99 5.06 -0.76 -13.47
CA ALA A 99 5.44 0.14 -12.37
C ALA A 99 4.21 0.75 -11.68
N GLU A 100 3.09 0.84 -12.40
CA GLU A 100 1.79 1.28 -11.92
C GLU A 100 0.72 0.30 -12.43
N PHE A 101 -0.13 -0.19 -11.53
CA PHE A 101 -1.27 -1.03 -11.86
C PHE A 101 -2.37 -0.83 -10.83
N TRP A 102 -3.58 -1.27 -11.17
CA TRP A 102 -4.75 -1.14 -10.30
C TRP A 102 -4.99 -2.45 -9.56
N MET A 103 -5.26 -2.34 -8.26
CA MET A 103 -5.67 -3.49 -7.44
C MET A 103 -7.07 -3.27 -6.88
N VAL A 104 -7.78 -4.39 -6.75
CA VAL A 104 -8.96 -4.53 -5.90
C VAL A 104 -8.53 -5.36 -4.70
N GLU A 105 -8.61 -4.83 -3.49
CA GLU A 105 -8.20 -5.55 -2.27
C GLU A 105 -9.39 -5.65 -1.31
N PRO A 106 -10.07 -6.81 -1.26
CA PRO A 106 -11.12 -7.05 -0.28
C PRO A 106 -10.52 -7.42 1.09
N GLU A 107 -11.16 -6.96 2.16
CA GLU A 107 -10.89 -7.37 3.54
C GLU A 107 -12.22 -7.73 4.21
N ILE A 108 -12.29 -8.92 4.78
CA ILE A 108 -13.52 -9.52 5.31
C ILE A 108 -13.29 -9.81 6.79
N ALA A 109 -14.01 -9.11 7.68
CA ALA A 109 -13.88 -9.34 9.11
C ALA A 109 -14.37 -10.74 9.49
N PHE A 110 -13.68 -11.37 10.45
CA PHE A 110 -13.98 -12.70 10.97
C PHE A 110 -13.91 -13.84 9.94
N ALA A 111 -13.33 -13.58 8.76
CA ALA A 111 -13.04 -14.58 7.75
C ALA A 111 -11.74 -15.31 8.07
N ASP A 112 -11.70 -16.62 7.80
CA ASP A 112 -10.46 -17.36 7.74
C ASP A 112 -9.92 -17.48 6.30
N LEU A 113 -8.82 -18.21 6.12
CA LEU A 113 -8.23 -18.42 4.80
C LEU A 113 -9.18 -19.12 3.82
N GLN A 114 -10.03 -20.03 4.32
CA GLN A 114 -10.98 -20.74 3.47
C GLN A 114 -12.07 -19.80 2.97
N ASP A 115 -12.53 -18.88 3.82
CA ASP A 115 -13.49 -17.83 3.43
C ASP A 115 -12.89 -16.90 2.37
N ASP A 116 -11.64 -16.48 2.51
CA ASP A 116 -10.95 -15.64 1.52
C ASP A 116 -10.79 -16.37 0.18
N MET A 117 -10.37 -17.63 0.20
CA MET A 117 -10.29 -18.46 -1.01
C MET A 117 -11.65 -18.61 -1.71
N ASN A 118 -12.72 -18.84 -0.94
CA ASN A 118 -14.08 -18.93 -1.46
C ASN A 118 -14.53 -17.60 -2.07
N CYS A 119 -14.20 -16.47 -1.44
CA CYS A 119 -14.52 -15.13 -1.93
C CYS A 119 -13.80 -14.84 -3.26
N ALA A 120 -12.49 -15.09 -3.31
CA ALA A 120 -11.68 -14.90 -4.51
C ALA A 120 -12.21 -15.74 -5.68
N GLU A 121 -12.58 -16.99 -5.43
CA GLU A 121 -13.17 -17.88 -6.42
C GLU A 121 -14.53 -17.38 -6.92
N ALA A 122 -15.43 -17.02 -6.01
CA ALA A 122 -16.74 -16.49 -6.35
C ALA A 122 -16.62 -15.20 -7.19
N TYR A 123 -15.68 -14.33 -6.83
CA TYR A 123 -15.40 -13.09 -7.56
C TYR A 123 -14.94 -13.36 -9.00
N VAL A 124 -13.95 -14.24 -9.19
CA VAL A 124 -13.44 -14.56 -10.54
C VAL A 124 -14.53 -15.19 -11.41
N LYS A 125 -15.30 -16.15 -10.86
CA LYS A 125 -16.42 -16.78 -11.58
C LYS A 125 -17.47 -15.76 -11.98
N TYR A 126 -17.83 -14.87 -11.06
CA TYR A 126 -18.79 -13.80 -11.33
C TYR A 126 -18.30 -12.89 -12.45
N MET A 127 -17.04 -12.45 -12.43
CA MET A 127 -16.48 -11.59 -13.47
C MET A 127 -16.46 -12.27 -14.84
N CYS A 128 -16.09 -13.55 -14.92
CA CYS A 128 -16.15 -14.31 -16.18
C CYS A 128 -17.57 -14.41 -16.72
N LYS A 129 -18.55 -14.70 -15.85
CA LYS A 129 -19.97 -14.76 -16.24
C LYS A 129 -20.48 -13.40 -16.70
N TRP A 130 -20.20 -12.35 -15.94
CA TRP A 130 -20.63 -10.98 -16.23
C TRP A 130 -20.08 -10.49 -17.58
N LEU A 131 -18.80 -10.76 -17.86
CA LEU A 131 -18.16 -10.44 -19.13
C LEU A 131 -18.85 -11.13 -20.32
N LEU A 132 -19.15 -12.44 -20.18
CA LEU A 132 -19.85 -13.20 -21.21
C LEU A 132 -21.31 -12.77 -21.41
N GLU A 133 -21.98 -12.28 -20.37
CA GLU A 133 -23.37 -11.85 -20.44
C GLU A 133 -23.54 -10.42 -20.97
N LYS A 134 -22.60 -9.52 -20.67
CA LYS A 134 -22.71 -8.09 -20.98
C LYS A 134 -21.88 -7.65 -22.18
N TRP A 135 -20.80 -8.36 -22.49
CA TRP A 135 -19.79 -7.92 -23.46
C TRP A 135 -19.36 -9.06 -24.39
N LEU A 136 -20.32 -9.91 -24.79
CA LEU A 136 -20.03 -11.04 -25.68
C LEU A 136 -19.47 -10.57 -27.03
N ASP A 137 -20.01 -9.50 -27.60
CA ASP A 137 -19.58 -8.97 -28.90
C ASP A 137 -18.09 -8.60 -28.90
N ASP A 138 -17.62 -7.93 -27.85
CA ASP A 138 -16.19 -7.60 -27.67
C ASP A 138 -15.36 -8.87 -27.51
N MET A 139 -15.88 -9.86 -26.78
CA MET A 139 -15.20 -11.15 -26.63
C MET A 139 -15.13 -11.94 -27.94
N GLU A 140 -16.13 -11.87 -28.80
CA GLU A 140 -16.10 -12.46 -30.15
C GLU A 140 -15.07 -11.79 -31.04
N PHE A 141 -14.95 -10.45 -30.95
CA PHE A 141 -13.88 -9.72 -31.60
C PHE A 141 -12.49 -10.18 -31.10
N MET A 142 -12.31 -10.31 -29.78
CA MET A 142 -11.05 -10.81 -29.21
C MET A 142 -10.74 -12.25 -29.65
N ALA A 143 -11.77 -13.10 -29.72
CA ALA A 143 -11.62 -14.48 -30.17
C ALA A 143 -11.20 -14.58 -31.63
N LYS A 144 -11.72 -13.71 -32.49
CA LYS A 144 -11.38 -13.64 -33.90
C LYS A 144 -9.97 -13.09 -34.13
N SER A 145 -9.59 -12.05 -33.38
CA SER A 145 -8.39 -11.25 -33.66
C SER A 145 -7.14 -11.74 -32.95
N TYR A 146 -7.26 -12.29 -31.74
CA TYR A 146 -6.10 -12.58 -30.88
C TYR A 146 -6.08 -14.02 -30.38
N ASP A 147 -7.19 -14.52 -29.83
CA ASP A 147 -7.21 -15.83 -29.18
C ASP A 147 -8.55 -16.57 -29.34
N LYS A 148 -8.60 -17.48 -30.31
CA LYS A 148 -9.78 -18.29 -30.64
C LYS A 148 -10.34 -19.11 -29.47
N GLY A 149 -9.53 -19.37 -28.43
CA GLY A 149 -9.93 -20.16 -27.27
C GLY A 149 -10.42 -19.34 -26.08
N CYS A 150 -10.36 -18.01 -26.11
CA CYS A 150 -10.61 -17.17 -24.92
C CYS A 150 -12.01 -17.34 -24.35
N ILE A 151 -13.05 -17.35 -25.20
CA ILE A 151 -14.45 -17.54 -24.78
C ILE A 151 -14.65 -18.90 -24.12
N ASN A 152 -14.04 -19.95 -24.67
CA ASN A 152 -14.18 -21.30 -24.11
C ASN A 152 -13.54 -21.40 -22.72
N ARG A 153 -12.38 -20.75 -22.51
CA ARG A 153 -11.74 -20.71 -21.18
C ARG A 153 -12.57 -19.91 -20.18
N LEU A 154 -13.15 -18.77 -20.58
CA LEU A 154 -14.05 -18.01 -19.72
C LEU A 154 -15.29 -18.82 -19.33
N LYS A 155 -15.92 -19.52 -20.29
CA LYS A 155 -17.06 -20.40 -20.04
C LYS A 155 -16.70 -21.56 -19.10
N MET A 156 -15.53 -22.16 -19.30
CA MET A 156 -15.00 -23.19 -18.42
C MET A 156 -14.87 -22.65 -16.98
N VAL A 157 -14.15 -21.54 -16.76
CA VAL A 157 -13.99 -20.94 -15.44
C VAL A 157 -15.34 -20.60 -14.79
N ALA A 158 -16.26 -20.00 -15.55
CA ALA A 158 -17.58 -19.60 -15.04
C ALA A 158 -18.49 -20.78 -14.65
N SER A 159 -18.27 -21.97 -15.22
CA SER A 159 -19.10 -23.17 -15.00
C SER A 159 -18.48 -24.21 -14.07
N THR A 160 -17.21 -24.03 -13.69
CA THR A 160 -16.52 -24.95 -12.79
C THR A 160 -17.22 -25.00 -11.43
N ASN A 161 -17.62 -26.19 -10.99
CA ASN A 161 -18.23 -26.44 -9.67
C ASN A 161 -17.23 -26.82 -8.58
N THR A 162 -16.00 -27.19 -8.94
CA THR A 162 -14.95 -27.53 -7.97
C THR A 162 -14.23 -26.28 -7.52
N ASN A 163 -13.72 -26.28 -6.29
CA ASN A 163 -12.81 -25.25 -5.80
C ASN A 163 -11.69 -25.09 -6.84
N LEU A 164 -11.66 -23.94 -7.49
CA LEU A 164 -10.51 -23.56 -8.30
C LEU A 164 -9.33 -23.63 -7.34
N SER A 165 -8.33 -24.46 -7.65
CA SER A 165 -7.05 -24.40 -6.96
C SER A 165 -6.39 -23.09 -7.38
N ILE A 166 -6.87 -22.00 -6.79
CA ILE A 166 -6.25 -20.69 -6.86
C ILE A 166 -5.01 -20.85 -6.01
N THR A 167 -3.91 -21.22 -6.65
CA THR A 167 -2.60 -20.94 -6.11
C THR A 167 -2.49 -19.44 -6.10
N LEU A 168 -2.96 -18.83 -5.02
CA LEU A 168 -2.65 -17.46 -4.71
C LEU A 168 -1.13 -17.43 -4.58
N TYR A 169 -0.43 -17.00 -5.65
CA TYR A 169 1.01 -16.73 -5.61
C TYR A 169 1.20 -15.47 -4.76
N LEU A 170 0.95 -15.66 -3.47
CA LEU A 170 1.16 -14.73 -2.38
C LEU A 170 2.56 -14.97 -1.89
N THR A 171 3.53 -14.91 -2.78
CA THR A 171 4.91 -14.78 -2.36
C THR A 171 5.12 -13.31 -1.96
N SER A 172 4.36 -12.84 -0.95
CA SER A 172 4.80 -11.92 0.09
C SER A 172 3.63 -11.27 0.85
N TRP A 173 2.41 -11.19 0.31
CA TRP A 173 1.41 -10.23 0.85
C TRP A 173 0.26 -10.82 1.67
N MET A 174 -0.51 -11.82 1.20
CA MET A 174 -1.60 -12.39 2.04
C MET A 174 -1.15 -13.56 2.93
N ILE A 175 0.05 -14.14 2.75
CA ILE A 175 0.56 -15.27 3.59
C ILE A 175 1.22 -14.78 4.90
N PHE A 176 1.39 -13.48 5.11
CA PHE A 176 1.94 -12.93 6.36
C PHE A 176 0.94 -12.07 7.15
N LYS A 177 -0.37 -12.31 6.96
CA LYS A 177 -1.37 -12.01 7.99
C LYS A 177 -1.21 -12.98 9.18
#